data_AF-A0A971AJT4-F1
#
_entry.id   AF-A0A971AJT4-F1
#
_cell.length_a   1.000
_cell.length_b   1.000
_cell.length_c   1.000
_cell.angle_alpha   90.00
_cell.angle_beta   90.00
_cell.angle_gamma   90.00
#
_symmetry.space_group_name_H-M   'P 1'
#
loop_
_entity.id
_entity.type
_entity.pdbx_description
1 polymer ?
#
loop_
_entity_poly.entity_id
_entity_poly.type
_entity_poly.pdbx_seq_one_letter_code
_entity_poly.pdbx_strand_id
1 'polypeptide(L)'
;MADDIAYSMKQLGVDSADFLGVSQGGMISMALAIKYSDKVRKLVLVVTAARPNDTIRKNINNWVMYAKKGTMFQSIKKPFLLCIQHMEYYTLYQKYMSFSV
;
A
#
# COMPACT_ATOMS: atom_id res chain seq x y z
N MET A 1 2.09 11.73 3.58
CA MET A 1 2.25 10.54 4.44
C MET A 1 3.52 10.56 5.29
N ALA A 2 4.72 10.83 4.77
CA ALA A 2 5.91 10.94 5.63
C ALA A 2 5.74 12.01 6.73
N ASP A 3 5.26 13.19 6.35
CA ASP A 3 4.99 14.30 7.28
C ASP A 3 3.91 13.94 8.30
N ASP A 4 2.86 13.26 7.86
CA ASP A 4 1.76 12.79 8.73
C ASP A 4 2.28 11.80 9.78
N ILE A 5 3.19 10.90 9.39
CA ILE A 5 3.84 9.96 10.31
C ILE A 5 4.73 10.70 11.31
N ALA A 6 5.59 11.60 10.83
CA ALA A 6 6.47 12.39 11.70
C ALA A 6 5.67 13.25 12.71
N TYR A 7 4.56 13.83 12.25
CA TYR A 7 3.63 14.56 13.11
C TYR A 7 3.00 13.63 14.15
N SER A 8 2.53 12.45 13.74
CA SER A 8 1.91 11.47 14.63
C SER A 8 2.89 10.97 15.70
N MET A 9 4.13 10.68 15.31
CA MET A 9 5.21 10.32 16.25
C MET A 9 5.42 11.40 17.31
N LYS A 10 5.45 12.68 16.91
CA LYS A 10 5.54 13.80 17.84
C LYS A 10 4.35 13.84 18.81
N GLN A 11 3.12 13.68 18.32
CA GLN A 11 1.93 13.68 19.18
C GLN A 11 1.92 12.52 20.18
N LEU A 12 2.52 11.39 19.80
CA LEU A 12 2.62 10.19 20.63
C LEU A 12 3.86 10.17 21.53
N GLY A 13 4.72 11.18 21.48
CA GLY A 13 5.97 11.21 22.24
C GLY A 13 6.99 10.14 21.80
N VAL A 14 6.93 9.73 20.52
CA VAL A 14 7.87 8.76 19.94
C VAL A 14 8.97 9.52 19.20
N ASP A 15 10.17 9.53 19.77
CA ASP A 15 11.30 10.23 19.16
C ASP A 15 11.84 9.50 17.92
N SER A 16 11.98 8.17 18.00
CA SER A 16 12.42 7.32 16.89
C SER A 16 11.86 5.89 16.98
N ALA A 17 11.74 5.21 15.83
CA ALA A 17 11.25 3.83 15.75
C ALA A 17 11.93 3.02 14.65
N ASP A 18 11.77 1.69 14.69
CA ASP A 18 12.10 0.80 13.58
C ASP A 18 10.90 0.71 12.63
N PHE A 19 11.12 0.86 11.33
CA PHE A 19 10.08 0.86 10.31
C PHE A 19 10.16 -0.38 9.43
N LEU A 20 9.03 -1.07 9.27
CA LEU A 20 8.83 -2.08 8.24
C LEU A 20 7.86 -1.51 7.20
N GLY A 21 8.35 -1.29 5.97
CA GLY A 21 7.57 -0.73 4.88
C GLY A 21 7.24 -1.79 3.83
N VAL A 22 5.94 -2.12 3.69
CA VAL A 22 5.44 -3.08 2.69
C VAL A 22 4.81 -2.35 1.52
N SER A 23 5.13 -2.74 0.28
CA SER A 23 4.49 -2.18 -0.92
C SER A 23 4.63 -0.65 -0.97
N GLN A 24 3.55 0.12 -1.09
CA GLN A 24 3.60 1.59 -1.01
C GLN A 24 4.09 2.10 0.35
N GLY A 25 3.87 1.35 1.43
CA GLY A 25 4.42 1.66 2.76
C GLY A 25 5.96 1.76 2.74
N GLY A 26 6.64 0.94 1.93
CA GLY A 26 8.09 1.06 1.73
C GLY A 26 8.51 2.39 1.12
N MET A 27 7.76 2.88 0.13
CA MET A 27 7.99 4.20 -0.47
C MET A 27 7.83 5.32 0.55
N ILE A 28 6.78 5.23 1.37
CA ILE A 28 6.50 6.22 2.41
C ILE A 28 7.59 6.20 3.48
N SER A 29 8.00 5.02 3.94
CA SER A 29 9.05 4.87 4.95
C SER A 29 10.42 5.33 4.43
N MET A 30 10.74 5.14 3.15
CA MET A 30 11.93 5.72 2.53
C MET A 30 11.86 7.25 2.52
N ALA A 31 10.72 7.84 2.17
CA ALA A 31 10.54 9.29 2.21
C ALA A 31 10.66 9.85 3.64
N LEU A 32 10.13 9.13 4.65
CA LEU A 32 10.30 9.46 6.06
C LEU A 32 11.78 9.44 6.47
N ALA A 33 12.52 8.39 6.11
CA ALA A 33 13.94 8.26 6.45
C ALA A 33 14.81 9.36 5.81
N ILE A 34 14.46 9.83 4.61
CA ILE A 34 15.17 10.93 3.94
C ILE A 34 14.87 12.28 4.61
N LYS A 35 13.61 12.56 4.91
CA LYS A 35 13.18 13.89 5.40
C LYS A 35 13.34 14.06 6.92
N TYR A 36 13.22 12.97 7.68
CA TYR A 36 13.22 12.92 9.14
C TYR A 36 14.11 11.76 9.61
N SER A 37 15.38 11.79 9.22
CA SER A 37 16.34 10.70 9.50
C SER A 37 16.51 10.41 11.00
N ASP A 38 16.31 11.41 11.87
CA ASP A 38 16.30 11.28 13.33
C ASP A 38 15.20 10.33 13.83
N LYS A 39 14.13 10.14 13.06
CA LYS A 39 12.95 9.36 13.45
C LYS A 39 13.05 7.88 13.10
N VAL A 40 14.00 7.50 12.24
CA VAL A 40 14.10 6.15 11.69
C VAL A 40 15.38 5.49 12.19
N ARG A 41 15.25 4.54 13.12
CA ARG A 41 16.38 3.79 13.67
C ARG A 41 16.82 2.64 12.76
N LYS A 42 15.86 1.91 12.19
CA LYS A 42 16.06 0.86 11.19
C LYS A 42 14.94 0.91 10.16
N LEU A 43 15.24 0.53 8.93
CA LEU A 43 14.26 0.45 7.85
C LEU A 43 14.35 -0.91 7.14
N VAL A 44 13.26 -1.67 7.19
CA VAL A 44 13.09 -2.93 6.46
C VAL A 44 12.12 -2.69 5.30
N LEU A 45 12.53 -3.07 4.08
CA LEU A 45 11.77 -2.85 2.85
C LEU A 45 11.27 -4.18 2.29
N VAL A 46 9.95 -4.30 2.10
CA VAL A 46 9.30 -5.54 1.67
C VAL A 46 8.43 -5.26 0.44
N VAL A 47 8.65 -6.00 -0.66
CA VAL A 47 7.88 -5.91 -1.92
C VAL A 47 7.62 -4.48 -2.41
N THR A 48 8.62 -3.62 -2.34
CA THR A 48 8.53 -2.18 -2.62
C THR A 48 9.54 -1.74 -3.67
N ALA A 49 9.45 -0.48 -4.10
CA ALA A 49 10.40 0.15 -5.03
C ALA A 49 10.67 1.58 -4.58
N ALA A 50 11.89 2.10 -4.80
CA ALA A 50 12.25 3.48 -4.42
C ALA A 50 11.47 4.55 -5.21
N ARG A 51 10.93 4.18 -6.37
CA ARG A 51 10.15 5.04 -7.26
C ARG A 51 9.20 4.19 -8.11
N PRO A 52 8.11 4.75 -8.65
CA PRO A 52 7.26 4.05 -9.60
C PRO A 52 8.11 3.57 -10.79
N ASN A 53 8.05 2.28 -11.08
CA ASN A 53 8.55 1.70 -12.34
C ASN A 53 7.40 1.56 -13.34
N ASP A 54 7.66 1.02 -14.53
CA ASP A 54 6.62 0.91 -15.58
C ASP A 54 5.47 0.02 -15.15
N THR A 55 5.73 -1.06 -14.43
CA THR A 55 4.70 -1.94 -13.86
C THR A 55 3.79 -1.18 -12.89
N ILE A 56 4.37 -0.40 -11.97
CA ILE A 56 3.62 0.39 -11.00
C ILE A 56 2.81 1.48 -11.72
N ARG A 57 3.41 2.21 -12.67
CA ARG A 57 2.71 3.23 -13.47
C ARG A 57 1.53 2.64 -14.23
N LYS A 58 1.72 1.49 -14.89
CA LYS A 58 0.65 0.78 -15.60
C LYS A 58 -0.48 0.39 -14.66
N ASN A 59 -0.16 -0.14 -13.48
CA ASN A 59 -1.17 -0.52 -12.49
C ASN A 59 -1.96 0.68 -11.97
N ILE A 60 -1.28 1.78 -11.64
CA ILE A 60 -1.93 3.03 -11.22
C ILE A 60 -2.87 3.54 -12.33
N ASN A 61 -2.42 3.56 -13.59
CA ASN A 61 -3.25 3.98 -14.72
C ASN A 61 -4.50 3.09 -14.90
N ASN A 62 -4.34 1.78 -14.71
CA ASN A 62 -5.48 0.85 -14.72
C ASN A 62 -6.45 1.18 -13.58
N TRP A 63 -5.97 1.42 -12.36
CA TRP A 63 -6.81 1.81 -11.22
C TRP A 63 -7.59 3.10 -11.50
N VAL A 64 -6.93 4.12 -12.05
CA VAL A 64 -7.58 5.38 -12.47
C VAL A 64 -8.65 5.12 -13.51
N MET A 65 -8.37 4.30 -14.53
CA MET A 65 -9.35 3.92 -15.54
C MET A 65 -10.57 3.23 -14.91
N TYR A 66 -10.36 2.27 -14.02
CA TYR A 66 -11.47 1.55 -13.36
C TYR A 66 -12.27 2.45 -12.42
N ALA A 67 -11.62 3.37 -11.70
CA ALA A 67 -12.31 4.36 -10.87
C ALA A 67 -13.21 5.28 -11.72
N LYS A 68 -12.70 5.79 -12.86
CA LYS A 68 -13.49 6.61 -13.80
C LYS A 68 -14.70 5.88 -14.38
N LYS A 69 -14.61 4.57 -14.55
CA LYS A 69 -15.69 3.72 -15.06
C LYS A 69 -16.69 3.29 -13.98
N GLY A 70 -16.45 3.60 -12.71
CA GLY A 70 -17.24 3.06 -11.59
C GLY A 70 -17.01 1.55 -11.36
N THR A 71 -15.99 0.96 -11.98
CA THR A 71 -15.74 -0.49 -11.96
C THR A 71 -14.51 -0.86 -11.13
N MET A 72 -14.28 -0.15 -10.02
CA MET A 72 -13.05 -0.28 -9.21
C MET A 72 -12.79 -1.73 -8.77
N PHE A 73 -13.83 -2.51 -8.51
CA PHE A 73 -13.72 -3.94 -8.16
C PHE A 73 -13.05 -4.80 -9.25
N GLN A 74 -13.18 -4.42 -10.52
CA GLN A 74 -12.51 -5.14 -11.61
C GLN A 74 -10.98 -4.98 -11.54
N SER A 75 -10.51 -3.87 -10.94
CA SER A 75 -9.10 -3.64 -10.65
C SER A 75 -8.54 -4.58 -9.57
N ILE A 76 -9.42 -5.06 -8.68
CA ILE A 76 -9.09 -5.88 -7.53
C ILE A 76 -9.20 -7.37 -7.87
N LYS A 77 -10.12 -7.77 -8.78
CA LYS A 77 -10.39 -9.18 -9.10
C LYS A 77 -9.12 -9.98 -9.41
N LYS A 78 -8.34 -9.61 -10.43
CA LYS A 78 -7.14 -10.37 -10.82
C LYS A 78 -5.99 -10.32 -9.79
N PRO A 79 -5.59 -9.14 -9.28
CA PRO A 79 -4.49 -9.05 -8.31
C PRO A 79 -4.83 -9.64 -6.95
N PHE A 80 -6.07 -9.47 -6.47
CA PHE A 80 -6.51 -10.07 -5.22
C PHE A 80 -6.59 -11.59 -5.37
N LEU A 81 -7.17 -12.13 -6.45
CA LEU A 81 -7.11 -13.58 -6.74
C LEU A 81 -5.67 -14.13 -6.69
N LEU A 82 -4.70 -13.38 -7.20
CA LEU A 82 -3.28 -13.75 -7.16
C LEU A 82 -2.67 -13.66 -5.75
N CYS A 83 -3.18 -12.78 -4.87
CA CYS A 83 -2.75 -12.69 -3.48
C CYS A 83 -3.38 -13.75 -2.57
N ILE A 84 -4.59 -14.22 -2.88
CA ILE A 84 -5.24 -15.26 -2.07
C ILE A 84 -4.77 -16.67 -2.43
N GLN A 85 -4.21 -16.94 -3.62
CA GLN A 85 -3.65 -18.23 -4.15
C GLN A 85 -4.41 -19.55 -3.83
N HIS A 86 -5.54 -19.47 -3.14
CA HIS A 86 -6.30 -20.54 -2.55
C HIS A 86 -7.76 -20.26 -2.88
N MET A 87 -8.34 -21.10 -3.75
CA MET A 87 -9.71 -20.97 -4.27
C MET A 87 -10.78 -20.95 -3.16
N GLU A 88 -10.47 -21.53 -2.00
CA GLU A 88 -11.31 -21.49 -0.79
C GLU A 88 -11.60 -20.07 -0.29
N TYR A 89 -10.64 -19.14 -0.42
CA TYR A 89 -10.85 -17.74 -0.03
C TYR A 89 -11.67 -16.95 -1.05
N TYR A 90 -11.72 -17.39 -2.31
CA TYR A 90 -12.53 -16.76 -3.34
C TYR A 90 -14.03 -16.92 -3.07
N THR A 91 -14.45 -18.12 -2.64
CA THR A 91 -15.85 -18.41 -2.28
C THR A 91 -16.28 -17.60 -1.05
N LEU A 92 -15.42 -17.45 -0.05
CA LEU A 92 -15.67 -16.56 1.10
C LEU A 92 -15.78 -15.10 0.67
N TYR A 93 -14.87 -14.62 -0.18
CA TYR A 93 -14.89 -13.25 -0.68
C TYR A 93 -16.20 -12.93 -1.43
N GLN A 94 -16.68 -13.83 -2.29
CA GLN A 94 -17.97 -13.68 -2.97
C GLN A 94 -19.17 -13.67 -2.01
N LYS A 95 -19.12 -14.48 -0.94
CA LYS A 95 -20.20 -14.61 0.04
C LYS A 95 -20.34 -13.39 0.96
N TYR A 96 -19.23 -12.74 1.32
CA TYR A 96 -19.21 -11.64 2.30
C TYR A 96 -19.01 -10.25 1.71
N MET A 97 -18.56 -10.14 0.46
CA MET A 97 -18.52 -8.87 -0.29
C MET A 97 -19.55 -8.84 -1.42
N SER A 98 -20.80 -9.17 -1.11
CA SER A 98 -21.93 -8.97 -2.02
C SER A 98 -22.26 -7.47 -2.12
N PHE A 99 -21.64 -6.79 -3.09
CA PHE A 99 -22.05 -5.45 -3.47
C PHE A 99 -22.84 -5.49 -4.77
N SER A 100 -24.07 -4.99 -4.69
CA SER A 100 -24.94 -4.72 -5.83
C SER A 100 -24.22 -3.80 -6.82
N VAL A 101 -24.19 -4.22 -8.08
CA VAL A 101 -23.71 -3.43 -9.22
C VAL A 101 -24.60 -2.20 -9.41
#